data_AF-A0A0M8REX2-F1
#
_entry.id   AF-A0A0M8REX2-F1
#
_cell.length_a   1.000
_cell.length_b   1.000
_cell.length_c   1.000
_cell.angle_alpha   90.00
_cell.angle_beta   90.00
_cell.angle_gamma   90.00
#
_symmetry.space_group_name_H-M   'P 1'
#
loop_
_entity.id
_entity.type
_entity.pdbx_description
1 polymer ?
#
loop_
_entity_poly.entity_id
_entity_poly.type
_entity_poly.pdbx_seq_one_letter_code
_entity_poly.pdbx_strand_id
1 'polypeptide(L)'
;MKDWRNWRRGRELRPAPGADDVENATQRVLMYGVLPMWFVPAVADWMMHRRTDIEKTTGVKESAIHALMMAEAGVPVLAGLVARINPLVLSMMGGAAAVHSATAIWDVTVATEDREVRPVEQHIHSFLEVLPLAAVVITSCLHWESVRDLAHGGKQPDAWKLLPKERPLPGKYLAGIAAGVGAFVALPYAEEFIRCVRARKSGA
;
A
#
# COMPACT_ATOMS: atom_id res chain seq x y z
N MET A 1 -11.18 -16.19 -16.08
CA MET A 1 -11.05 -17.16 -14.96
C MET A 1 -10.03 -18.28 -15.20
N LYS A 2 -9.89 -18.84 -16.42
CA LYS A 2 -8.90 -19.92 -16.68
C LYS A 2 -7.45 -19.50 -16.36
N ASP A 3 -7.06 -18.27 -16.69
CA ASP A 3 -5.69 -17.76 -16.47
C ASP A 3 -5.33 -17.67 -14.97
N TRP A 4 -6.29 -17.29 -14.15
CA TRP A 4 -6.12 -17.19 -12.70
C TRP A 4 -6.09 -18.55 -11.99
N ARG A 5 -6.59 -19.64 -12.59
CA ARG A 5 -6.57 -20.98 -11.97
C ARG A 5 -5.15 -21.53 -11.78
N ASN A 6 -4.20 -21.05 -12.58
CA ASN A 6 -2.81 -21.51 -12.61
C ASN A 6 -1.80 -20.37 -12.39
N TRP A 7 -2.22 -19.25 -11.79
CA TRP A 7 -1.46 -18.00 -11.73
C TRP A 7 -0.07 -18.09 -11.08
N ARG A 8 0.20 -19.13 -10.28
CA ARG A 8 1.51 -19.41 -9.66
C ARG A 8 2.33 -20.50 -10.34
N ARG A 9 1.86 -21.10 -11.45
CA ARG A 9 2.59 -22.19 -12.14
C ARG A 9 3.81 -21.73 -12.93
N GLY A 10 3.93 -20.42 -13.19
CA GLY A 10 5.09 -19.84 -13.87
C GLY A 10 6.38 -19.97 -13.05
N ARG A 11 7.53 -19.81 -13.71
CA ARG A 11 8.84 -19.77 -13.03
C ARG A 11 8.89 -18.56 -12.11
N GLU A 12 9.13 -18.78 -10.82
CA GLU A 12 9.18 -17.70 -9.84
C GLU A 12 10.20 -16.61 -10.22
N LEU A 13 9.83 -15.36 -9.96
CA LEU A 13 10.74 -14.24 -10.05
C LEU A 13 11.78 -14.38 -8.94
N ARG A 14 13.03 -14.61 -9.35
CA ARG A 14 14.19 -14.65 -8.45
C ARG A 14 15.18 -13.62 -8.96
N PRO A 15 15.37 -12.49 -8.24
CA PRO A 15 16.45 -11.59 -8.56
C PRO A 15 17.78 -12.36 -8.48
N ALA A 16 18.58 -12.33 -9.55
CA ALA A 16 19.77 -13.18 -9.65
C ALA A 16 20.76 -12.82 -8.52
N PRO A 17 21.30 -13.82 -7.78
CA PRO A 17 22.37 -13.57 -6.82
C PRO A 17 23.61 -12.99 -7.53
N GLY A 18 24.13 -11.86 -7.04
CA GLY A 18 25.35 -11.25 -7.58
C GLY A 18 25.18 -10.41 -8.86
N ALA A 19 23.98 -10.35 -9.45
CA ALA A 19 23.72 -9.39 -10.53
C ALA A 19 23.49 -7.99 -9.92
N ASP A 20 24.27 -7.03 -10.41
CA ASP A 20 24.40 -5.65 -9.94
C ASP A 20 23.81 -4.65 -10.94
N ASP A 21 23.01 -5.12 -11.89
CA ASP A 21 22.30 -4.26 -12.82
C ASP A 21 21.19 -3.45 -12.13
N VAL A 22 20.86 -2.32 -12.74
CA VAL A 22 19.90 -1.34 -12.21
C VAL A 22 18.51 -1.95 -12.04
N GLU A 23 18.08 -2.85 -12.93
CA GLU A 23 16.76 -3.47 -12.86
C GLU A 23 16.66 -4.36 -11.61
N ASN A 24 17.64 -5.25 -11.41
CA ASN A 24 17.71 -6.11 -10.23
C ASN A 24 17.83 -5.31 -8.93
N ALA A 25 18.69 -4.29 -8.90
CA ALA A 25 18.83 -3.40 -7.75
C ALA A 25 17.49 -2.70 -7.41
N THR A 26 16.84 -2.13 -8.42
CA THR A 26 15.56 -1.42 -8.27
C THR A 26 14.45 -2.38 -7.80
N GLN A 27 14.40 -3.59 -8.33
CA GLN A 27 13.44 -4.61 -7.90
C GLN A 27 13.66 -5.03 -6.45
N ARG A 28 14.92 -5.19 -6.01
CA ARG A 28 15.26 -5.49 -4.61
C ARG A 28 14.90 -4.34 -3.68
N VAL A 29 15.14 -3.10 -4.09
CA VAL A 29 14.71 -1.91 -3.33
C VAL A 29 13.20 -1.89 -3.18
N LEU A 30 12.43 -2.18 -4.23
CA LEU A 30 10.97 -2.24 -4.14
C LEU A 30 10.50 -3.35 -3.19
N MET A 31 11.04 -4.56 -3.35
CA MET A 31 10.60 -5.76 -2.60
C MET A 31 11.05 -5.78 -1.14
N TYR A 32 12.28 -5.37 -0.86
CA TYR A 32 12.91 -5.54 0.45
C TYR A 32 13.21 -4.22 1.15
N GLY A 33 13.15 -3.10 0.44
CA GLY A 33 13.20 -1.76 1.00
C GLY A 33 11.80 -1.21 1.19
N VAL A 34 11.20 -0.72 0.10
CA VAL A 34 9.95 0.06 0.09
C VAL A 34 8.78 -0.72 0.70
N LEU A 35 8.49 -1.95 0.25
CA LEU A 35 7.35 -2.72 0.77
C LEU A 35 7.41 -3.00 2.29
N PRO A 36 8.52 -3.49 2.87
CA PRO A 36 8.63 -3.63 4.32
C PRO A 36 8.67 -2.30 5.09
N MET A 37 9.05 -1.21 4.42
CA MET A 37 9.20 0.11 5.05
C MET A 37 7.89 0.65 5.62
N TRP A 38 6.73 0.20 5.15
CA TRP A 38 5.43 0.56 5.71
C TRP A 38 5.19 0.06 7.14
N PHE A 39 5.85 -1.01 7.57
CA PHE A 39 5.54 -1.65 8.85
C PHE A 39 5.88 -0.78 10.05
N VAL A 40 7.04 -0.13 10.02
CA VAL A 40 7.50 0.76 11.11
C VAL A 40 6.58 1.98 11.30
N PRO A 41 6.30 2.81 10.27
CA PRO A 41 5.42 3.96 10.40
C PRO A 41 3.98 3.55 10.72
N ALA A 42 3.47 2.42 10.22
CA ALA A 42 2.14 1.93 10.58
C ALA A 42 2.02 1.61 12.08
N VAL A 43 3.03 0.97 12.67
CA VAL A 43 3.06 0.72 14.12
C VAL A 43 3.25 2.04 14.88
N ALA A 44 4.10 2.93 14.39
CA ALA A 44 4.37 4.21 15.04
C ALA A 44 3.11 5.10 15.09
N ASP A 45 2.34 5.11 14.01
CA ASP A 45 1.06 5.80 13.88
C ASP A 45 0.04 5.28 14.93
N TRP A 46 -0.18 3.96 14.94
CA TRP A 46 -0.99 3.31 15.98
C TRP A 46 -0.53 3.63 17.41
N MET A 47 0.78 3.66 17.66
CA MET A 47 1.34 4.04 18.97
C MET A 47 1.04 5.50 19.32
N MET A 48 1.04 6.40 18.34
CA MET A 48 0.67 7.80 18.54
C MET A 48 -0.80 7.93 18.89
N HIS A 49 -1.70 7.29 18.14
CA HIS A 49 -3.14 7.27 18.41
C HIS A 49 -3.48 6.67 19.77
N ARG A 50 -2.73 5.66 20.20
CA ARG A 50 -2.86 5.11 21.56
C ARG A 50 -2.41 6.09 22.64
N ARG A 51 -1.39 6.91 22.37
CA ARG A 51 -0.88 7.91 23.35
C ARG A 51 -1.75 9.15 23.42
N THR A 52 -2.43 9.49 22.33
CA THR A 52 -3.33 10.64 22.24
C THR A 52 -4.78 10.29 22.54
N ASP A 53 -5.06 9.06 22.97
CA ASP A 53 -6.40 8.54 23.25
C ASP A 53 -7.37 8.89 22.12
N ILE A 54 -7.03 8.51 20.87
CA ILE A 54 -7.82 8.83 19.67
C ILE A 54 -9.31 8.49 19.85
N GLU A 55 -9.64 7.47 20.63
CA GLU A 55 -11.01 7.05 20.92
C GLU A 55 -11.85 8.08 21.69
N LYS A 56 -11.22 9.04 22.37
CA LYS A 56 -11.84 10.14 23.12
C LYS A 56 -11.81 11.48 22.38
N THR A 57 -11.17 11.53 21.21
CA THR A 57 -11.09 12.73 20.37
C THR A 57 -11.94 12.52 19.11
N THR A 58 -11.33 12.29 17.96
CA THR A 58 -12.02 12.05 16.67
C THR A 58 -12.64 10.65 16.56
N GLY A 59 -12.08 9.69 17.30
CA GLY A 59 -12.61 8.34 17.47
C GLY A 59 -12.82 7.57 16.17
N VAL A 60 -14.05 7.06 15.99
CA VAL A 60 -14.38 6.18 14.86
C VAL A 60 -14.29 6.91 13.51
N LYS A 61 -14.47 8.24 13.48
CA LYS A 61 -14.43 9.03 12.25
C LYS A 61 -13.04 8.96 11.61
N GLU A 62 -12.00 9.32 12.36
CA GLU A 62 -10.60 9.29 11.90
C GLU A 62 -10.14 7.85 11.63
N SER A 63 -10.41 6.91 12.54
CA SER A 63 -10.04 5.51 12.33
C SER A 63 -10.71 4.89 11.08
N ALA A 64 -11.93 5.31 10.70
CA ALA A 64 -12.54 4.87 9.44
C ALA A 64 -11.87 5.47 8.19
N ILE A 65 -11.33 6.69 8.27
CA ILE A 65 -10.53 7.29 7.20
C ILE A 65 -9.22 6.52 7.03
N HIS A 66 -8.55 6.14 8.13
CA HIS A 66 -7.38 5.25 8.07
C HIS A 66 -7.70 3.91 7.38
N ALA A 67 -8.88 3.33 7.64
CA ALA A 67 -9.34 2.13 6.95
C ALA A 67 -9.43 2.31 5.44
N LEU A 68 -10.00 3.45 5.01
CA LEU A 68 -10.11 3.81 3.61
C LEU A 68 -8.72 3.99 2.98
N MET A 69 -7.82 4.73 3.64
CA MET A 69 -6.44 4.94 3.19
C MET A 69 -5.66 3.63 3.07
N MET A 70 -5.83 2.70 4.01
CA MET A 70 -5.25 1.37 3.92
C MET A 70 -5.79 0.57 2.73
N ALA A 71 -7.07 0.71 2.38
CA ALA A 71 -7.64 0.06 1.21
C ALA A 71 -7.12 0.69 -0.09
N GLU A 72 -7.05 2.01 -0.15
CA GLU A 72 -6.50 2.79 -1.26
C GLU A 72 -5.05 2.44 -1.55
N ALA A 73 -4.22 2.17 -0.53
CA ALA A 73 -2.85 1.70 -0.71
C ALA A 73 -2.76 0.17 -0.90
N GLY A 74 -3.54 -0.60 -0.16
CA GLY A 74 -3.45 -2.06 -0.10
C GLY A 74 -3.92 -2.76 -1.38
N VAL A 75 -4.99 -2.27 -2.01
CA VAL A 75 -5.51 -2.82 -3.27
C VAL A 75 -4.49 -2.71 -4.41
N PRO A 76 -3.90 -1.53 -4.72
CA PRO A 76 -2.87 -1.42 -5.75
C PRO A 76 -1.60 -2.20 -5.41
N VAL A 77 -1.18 -2.24 -4.14
CA VAL A 77 -0.05 -3.09 -3.72
C VAL A 77 -0.34 -4.56 -3.98
N LEU A 78 -1.52 -5.07 -3.60
CA LEU A 78 -1.90 -6.45 -3.85
C LEU A 78 -1.90 -6.77 -5.35
N ALA A 79 -2.48 -5.90 -6.17
CA ALA A 79 -2.43 -6.06 -7.62
C ALA A 79 -0.98 -6.03 -8.14
N GLY A 80 -0.15 -5.11 -7.64
CA GLY A 80 1.28 -5.05 -7.95
C GLY A 80 2.04 -6.32 -7.61
N LEU A 81 1.62 -7.05 -6.55
CA LEU A 81 2.22 -8.31 -6.13
C LEU A 81 1.78 -9.52 -6.97
N VAL A 82 0.53 -9.56 -7.43
CA VAL A 82 -0.04 -10.78 -8.06
C VAL A 82 -0.38 -10.64 -9.55
N ALA A 83 -0.74 -9.44 -10.00
CA ALA A 83 -1.11 -9.15 -11.37
C ALA A 83 0.11 -8.71 -12.20
N ARG A 84 0.03 -8.98 -13.50
CA ARG A 84 0.94 -8.42 -14.50
C ARG A 84 0.82 -6.90 -14.44
N ILE A 85 1.96 -6.20 -14.40
CA ILE A 85 1.97 -4.75 -14.52
C ILE A 85 1.76 -4.41 -16.00
N ASN A 86 0.63 -3.80 -16.29
CA ASN A 86 0.21 -3.33 -17.60
C ASN A 86 -0.49 -1.96 -17.41
N PRO A 87 -0.93 -1.28 -18.49
CA PRO A 87 -1.65 -0.01 -18.39
C PRO A 87 -2.79 0.00 -17.37
N LEU A 88 -3.63 -1.05 -17.31
CA LEU A 88 -4.69 -1.15 -16.30
C LEU A 88 -4.15 -1.05 -14.86
N VAL A 89 -3.16 -1.87 -14.53
CA VAL A 89 -2.59 -1.90 -13.17
C VAL A 89 -1.86 -0.60 -12.87
N LEU A 90 -1.12 -0.01 -13.82
CA LEU A 90 -0.45 1.27 -13.63
C LEU A 90 -1.45 2.42 -13.44
N SER A 91 -2.53 2.48 -14.23
CA SER A 91 -3.61 3.46 -14.05
C SER A 91 -4.30 3.31 -12.70
N MET A 92 -4.55 2.08 -12.26
CA MET A 92 -5.11 1.82 -10.93
C MET A 92 -4.16 2.24 -9.82
N MET A 93 -2.86 1.92 -9.92
CA MET A 93 -1.84 2.34 -8.96
C MET A 93 -1.73 3.87 -8.88
N GLY A 94 -1.62 4.55 -10.02
CA GLY A 94 -1.53 6.01 -10.08
C GLY A 94 -2.81 6.72 -9.62
N GLY A 95 -3.97 6.22 -10.05
CA GLY A 95 -5.27 6.76 -9.62
C GLY A 95 -5.50 6.56 -8.12
N ALA A 96 -5.19 5.39 -7.60
CA ALA A 96 -5.27 5.12 -6.16
C ALA A 96 -4.30 5.97 -5.35
N ALA A 97 -3.08 6.23 -5.83
CA ALA A 97 -2.15 7.15 -5.17
C ALA A 97 -2.69 8.59 -5.14
N ALA A 98 -3.31 9.08 -6.22
CA ALA A 98 -3.92 10.40 -6.24
C ALA A 98 -5.12 10.52 -5.28
N VAL A 99 -5.99 9.50 -5.27
CA VAL A 99 -7.11 9.40 -4.32
C VAL A 99 -6.57 9.36 -2.88
N HIS A 100 -5.53 8.56 -2.64
CA HIS A 100 -4.89 8.45 -1.33
C HIS A 100 -4.33 9.77 -0.82
N SER A 101 -3.67 10.56 -1.66
CA SER A 101 -3.23 11.92 -1.28
C SER A 101 -4.41 12.83 -0.94
N ALA A 102 -5.52 12.76 -1.67
CA ALA A 102 -6.72 13.53 -1.35
C ALA A 102 -7.33 13.09 0.00
N THR A 103 -7.37 11.78 0.26
CA THR A 103 -7.84 11.21 1.53
C THR A 103 -6.89 11.57 2.68
N ALA A 104 -5.57 11.64 2.45
CA ALA A 104 -4.59 12.10 3.44
C ALA A 104 -4.82 13.56 3.85
N ILE A 105 -5.13 14.44 2.88
CA ILE A 105 -5.51 15.83 3.16
C ILE A 105 -6.80 15.87 4.00
N TRP A 106 -7.78 15.03 3.64
CA TRP A 106 -9.03 14.93 4.39
C TRP A 106 -8.82 14.45 5.82
N ASP A 107 -7.98 13.44 6.01
CA ASP A 107 -7.59 12.89 7.31
C ASP A 107 -7.01 13.97 8.24
N VAL A 108 -5.97 14.68 7.78
CA VAL A 108 -5.34 15.75 8.54
C VAL A 108 -6.32 16.90 8.82
N THR A 109 -7.21 17.22 7.86
CA THR A 109 -8.26 18.22 8.08
C THR A 109 -9.18 17.81 9.22
N VAL A 110 -9.66 16.56 9.22
CA VAL A 110 -10.52 16.03 10.28
C VAL A 110 -9.80 15.98 11.62
N ALA A 111 -8.55 15.52 11.65
CA ALA A 111 -7.77 15.42 12.87
C ALA A 111 -7.51 16.80 13.49
N THR A 112 -7.12 17.80 12.69
CA THR A 112 -6.76 19.13 13.19
C THR A 112 -7.95 20.01 13.60
N GLU A 113 -9.17 19.68 13.16
CA GLU A 113 -10.39 20.32 13.67
C GLU A 113 -10.70 19.94 15.12
N ASP A 114 -10.41 18.68 15.50
CA ASP A 114 -10.89 18.07 16.74
C ASP A 114 -9.76 17.78 17.76
N ARG A 115 -8.48 17.75 17.34
CA ARG A 115 -7.32 17.50 18.22
C ARG A 115 -6.01 18.11 17.72
N GLU A 116 -5.03 18.20 18.61
CA GLU A 116 -3.65 18.55 18.22
C GLU A 116 -2.97 17.37 17.50
N VAL A 117 -2.45 17.60 16.29
CA VAL A 117 -1.58 16.68 15.57
C VAL A 117 -0.13 17.12 15.77
N ARG A 118 0.65 16.29 16.48
CA ARG A 118 2.04 16.65 16.84
C ARG A 118 2.96 16.55 15.62
N PRO A 119 4.05 17.34 15.54
CA PRO A 119 4.97 17.29 14.39
C PRO A 119 5.52 15.89 14.08
N VAL A 120 5.76 15.06 15.10
CA VAL A 120 6.22 13.68 14.93
C VAL A 120 5.16 12.82 14.26
N GLU A 121 3.90 13.00 14.63
CA GLU A 121 2.76 12.30 14.04
C GLU A 121 2.59 12.70 12.58
N GLN A 122 2.62 14.01 12.29
CA GLN A 122 2.58 14.52 10.93
C GLN A 122 3.73 13.97 10.07
N HIS A 123 4.92 13.82 10.63
CA HIS A 123 6.06 13.25 9.90
C HIS A 123 5.87 11.75 9.59
N ILE A 124 5.25 10.99 10.50
CA ILE A 124 4.88 9.59 10.27
C ILE A 124 3.83 9.52 9.14
N HIS A 125 2.81 10.39 9.18
CA HIS A 125 1.78 10.48 8.14
C HIS A 125 2.37 10.82 6.77
N SER A 126 3.25 11.83 6.69
CA SER A 126 3.95 12.17 5.44
C SER A 126 4.75 11.00 4.88
N PHE A 127 5.32 10.16 5.75
CA PHE A 127 6.02 8.97 5.33
C PHE A 127 5.06 7.89 4.80
N LEU A 128 3.92 7.68 5.45
CA LEU A 128 2.87 6.76 4.98
C LEU A 128 2.27 7.23 3.65
N GLU A 129 2.12 8.54 3.45
CA GLU A 129 1.60 9.14 2.22
C GLU A 129 2.56 8.98 1.03
N VAL A 130 3.87 9.14 1.24
CA VAL A 130 4.85 9.12 0.14
C VAL A 130 5.16 7.70 -0.35
N LEU A 131 5.03 6.68 0.49
CA LEU A 131 5.40 5.31 0.14
C LEU A 131 4.54 4.73 -1.03
N PRO A 132 3.21 4.93 -1.10
CA PRO A 132 2.41 4.54 -2.26
C PRO A 132 2.92 5.18 -3.54
N LEU A 133 3.20 6.48 -3.52
CA LEU A 133 3.75 7.20 -4.68
C LEU A 133 5.12 6.65 -5.07
N ALA A 134 6.00 6.38 -4.11
CA ALA A 134 7.30 5.77 -4.37
C ALA A 134 7.16 4.39 -5.04
N ALA A 135 6.23 3.56 -4.59
CA ALA A 135 5.94 2.27 -5.22
C ALA A 135 5.41 2.42 -6.65
N VAL A 136 4.54 3.41 -6.93
CA VAL A 136 4.09 3.72 -8.30
C VAL A 136 5.26 4.12 -9.18
N VAL A 137 6.11 5.04 -8.73
CA VAL A 137 7.26 5.54 -9.50
C VAL A 137 8.24 4.41 -9.80
N ILE A 138 8.65 3.66 -8.79
CA ILE A 138 9.61 2.56 -8.95
C ILE A 138 9.04 1.46 -9.87
N THR A 139 7.77 1.10 -9.68
CA THR A 139 7.09 0.13 -10.55
C THR A 139 7.01 0.64 -11.99
N SER A 140 6.77 1.94 -12.19
CA SER A 140 6.73 2.55 -13.52
C SER A 140 8.10 2.51 -14.21
N CYS A 141 9.19 2.74 -13.47
CA CYS A 141 10.55 2.59 -13.98
C CYS A 141 10.84 1.14 -14.40
N LEU A 142 10.48 0.17 -13.55
CA LEU A 142 10.65 -1.27 -13.84
C LEU A 142 9.78 -1.75 -15.02
N HIS A 143 8.68 -1.07 -15.31
CA HIS A 143 7.72 -1.45 -16.34
C HIS A 143 7.53 -0.34 -17.40
N TRP A 144 8.64 0.28 -17.82
CA TRP A 144 8.63 1.41 -18.75
C TRP A 144 7.87 1.14 -20.05
N GLU A 145 7.92 -0.07 -20.59
CA GLU A 145 7.15 -0.41 -21.79
C GLU A 145 5.63 -0.29 -21.58
N SER A 146 5.15 -0.65 -20.39
CA SER A 146 3.73 -0.48 -20.02
C SER A 146 3.37 0.98 -19.80
N VAL A 147 4.29 1.79 -19.27
CA VAL A 147 4.12 3.25 -19.19
C VAL A 147 4.01 3.85 -20.59
N ARG A 148 4.90 3.46 -21.50
CA ARG A 148 4.85 3.90 -22.91
C ARG A 148 3.56 3.47 -23.60
N ASP A 149 3.10 2.25 -23.39
CA ASP A 149 1.82 1.80 -23.95
C ASP A 149 0.66 2.62 -23.39
N LEU A 150 0.61 2.83 -22.07
CA LEU A 150 -0.39 3.68 -21.41
C LEU A 150 -0.40 5.10 -21.99
N ALA A 151 0.77 5.72 -22.17
CA ALA A 151 0.90 7.04 -22.76
C ALA A 151 0.40 7.12 -24.22
N HIS A 152 0.41 6.01 -24.95
CA HIS A 152 -0.15 5.89 -26.30
C HIS A 152 -1.60 5.35 -26.31
N GLY A 153 -2.28 5.32 -25.17
CA GLY A 153 -3.68 4.92 -25.03
C GLY A 153 -3.93 3.45 -24.71
N GLY A 154 -2.90 2.67 -24.36
CA GLY A 154 -3.01 1.25 -24.03
C GLY A 154 -3.50 0.44 -25.22
N LYS A 155 -2.73 0.44 -26.32
CA LYS A 155 -3.13 -0.18 -27.60
C LYS A 155 -2.79 -1.66 -27.67
N GLN A 156 -1.94 -2.16 -26.77
CA GLN A 156 -1.62 -3.58 -26.73
C GLN A 156 -2.87 -4.42 -26.41
N PRO A 157 -3.03 -5.62 -26.98
CA PRO A 157 -4.22 -6.44 -26.80
C PRO A 157 -4.58 -6.76 -25.34
N ASP A 158 -3.59 -6.72 -24.45
CA ASP A 158 -3.70 -7.05 -23.03
C ASP A 158 -3.57 -5.84 -22.10
N ALA A 159 -3.55 -4.62 -22.66
CA ALA A 159 -3.33 -3.38 -21.92
C ALA A 159 -4.34 -3.18 -20.78
N TRP A 160 -5.61 -3.50 -21.05
CA TRP A 160 -6.74 -3.26 -20.17
C TRP A 160 -7.31 -4.53 -19.52
N LYS A 161 -6.48 -5.56 -19.36
CA LYS A 161 -6.90 -6.85 -18.79
C LYS A 161 -6.21 -7.12 -17.46
N LEU A 162 -6.96 -7.63 -16.49
CA LEU A 162 -6.37 -8.09 -15.22
C LEU A 162 -5.82 -9.52 -15.39
N LEU A 163 -4.51 -9.62 -15.64
CA LEU A 163 -3.80 -10.87 -15.92
C LEU A 163 -2.85 -11.22 -14.78
N PRO A 164 -2.58 -12.51 -14.52
CA PRO A 164 -1.56 -12.92 -13.55
C PRO A 164 -0.15 -12.58 -14.05
N LYS A 165 0.81 -12.41 -13.12
CA LYS A 165 2.23 -12.26 -13.49
C LYS A 165 2.75 -13.46 -14.27
N GLU A 166 3.55 -13.20 -15.30
CA GLU A 166 4.26 -14.24 -16.05
C GLU A 166 5.29 -14.96 -15.18
N ARG A 167 6.01 -14.17 -14.37
CA ARG A 167 6.95 -14.63 -13.35
C ARG A 167 6.38 -14.27 -11.97
N PRO A 168 5.63 -15.18 -11.32
CA PRO A 168 5.03 -14.89 -10.01
C PRO A 168 6.12 -14.67 -8.95
N LEU A 169 5.84 -13.83 -7.95
CA LEU A 169 6.76 -13.67 -6.81
C LEU A 169 6.87 -14.99 -6.02
N PRO A 170 8.01 -15.23 -5.33
CA PRO A 170 8.19 -16.43 -4.53
C PRO A 170 7.10 -16.57 -3.47
N GLY A 171 6.53 -17.77 -3.33
CA GLY A 171 5.42 -17.98 -2.39
C GLY A 171 5.78 -17.64 -0.94
N LYS A 172 7.03 -17.94 -0.55
CA LYS A 172 7.57 -17.61 0.78
C LYS A 172 7.65 -16.09 1.00
N TYR A 173 8.00 -15.33 -0.03
CA TYR A 173 8.04 -13.87 0.03
C TYR A 173 6.63 -13.31 0.23
N LEU A 174 5.64 -13.76 -0.56
CA LEU A 174 4.26 -13.34 -0.40
C LEU A 174 3.70 -13.68 0.99
N ALA A 175 3.99 -14.89 1.50
CA ALA A 175 3.60 -15.28 2.85
C ALA A 175 4.26 -14.42 3.93
N GLY A 176 5.54 -14.07 3.75
CA GLY A 176 6.25 -13.17 4.67
C GLY A 176 5.66 -11.76 4.69
N ILE A 177 5.37 -11.18 3.52
CA ILE A 177 4.70 -9.87 3.43
C ILE A 177 3.29 -9.95 4.03
N ALA A 178 2.50 -10.99 3.73
CA ALA A 178 1.17 -11.16 4.31
C ALA A 178 1.21 -11.27 5.84
N ALA A 179 2.19 -12.01 6.40
CA ALA A 179 2.40 -12.09 7.83
C ALA A 179 2.80 -10.73 8.44
N GLY A 180 3.70 -9.99 7.77
CA GLY A 180 4.09 -8.64 8.19
C GLY A 180 2.92 -7.66 8.17
N VAL A 181 2.13 -7.62 7.10
CA VAL A 181 0.89 -6.82 7.02
C VAL A 181 -0.09 -7.22 8.12
N GLY A 182 -0.28 -8.52 8.35
CA GLY A 182 -1.14 -9.01 9.42
C GLY A 182 -0.71 -8.52 10.81
N ALA A 183 0.58 -8.63 11.12
CA ALA A 183 1.13 -8.31 12.43
C ALA A 183 1.31 -6.82 12.70
N PHE A 184 1.75 -6.05 11.69
CA PHE A 184 2.19 -4.65 11.86
C PHE A 184 1.22 -3.62 11.29
N VAL A 185 0.19 -4.04 10.55
CA VAL A 185 -0.80 -3.12 9.96
C VAL A 185 -2.21 -3.50 10.38
N ALA A 186 -2.66 -4.71 10.02
CA ALA A 186 -4.04 -5.12 10.25
C ALA A 186 -4.37 -5.30 11.74
N LEU A 187 -3.47 -5.91 12.52
CA LEU A 187 -3.67 -6.13 13.95
C LEU A 187 -3.68 -4.81 14.75
N PRO A 188 -2.70 -3.90 14.60
CA PRO A 188 -2.73 -2.58 15.26
C PRO A 188 -3.98 -1.77 14.91
N TYR A 189 -4.31 -1.68 13.62
CA TYR A 189 -5.52 -1.00 13.18
C TYR A 189 -6.79 -1.61 13.79
N ALA A 190 -6.91 -2.94 13.79
CA ALA A 190 -8.09 -3.60 14.36
C ALA A 190 -8.25 -3.30 15.85
N GLU A 191 -7.14 -3.24 16.60
CA GLU A 191 -7.16 -2.85 18.01
C GLU A 191 -7.65 -1.41 18.20
N GLU A 192 -7.12 -0.45 17.42
CA GLU A 192 -7.55 0.95 17.45
C GLU A 192 -9.03 1.09 17.10
N PHE A 193 -9.47 0.51 15.97
CA PHE A 193 -10.85 0.62 15.52
C PHE A 193 -11.82 0.03 16.54
N ILE A 194 -11.48 -1.13 17.14
CA ILE A 194 -12.26 -1.73 18.22
C ILE A 194 -12.29 -0.81 19.45
N ARG A 195 -11.17 -0.18 19.82
CA ARG A 195 -11.09 0.78 20.93
C ARG A 195 -12.01 1.97 20.70
N CYS A 196 -11.97 2.58 19.51
CA CYS A 196 -12.87 3.68 19.10
C CYS A 196 -14.34 3.28 19.13
N VAL A 197 -14.69 2.10 18.59
CA VAL A 197 -16.08 1.62 18.60
C VAL A 197 -16.58 1.35 20.01
N ARG A 198 -15.72 0.83 20.91
CA ARG A 198 -16.06 0.60 22.31
C ARG A 198 -16.29 1.91 23.06
N ALA A 199 -15.39 2.90 22.92
CA ALA A 199 -15.55 4.21 23.54
C ALA A 199 -16.88 4.88 23.13
N ARG A 200 -17.17 4.91 21.82
CA ARG A 200 -18.44 5.45 21.29
C ARG A 200 -19.68 4.75 21.87
N LYS A 201 -19.63 3.44 22.08
CA LYS A 201 -20.75 2.68 22.69
C LYS A 201 -20.90 2.96 24.17
N SER A 202 -19.82 3.27 24.87
CA SER A 202 -19.81 3.59 26.29
C SER A 202 -20.22 5.04 26.60
N GLY A 203 -20.44 5.87 25.57
CA GLY A 203 -20.75 7.30 25.74
C GLY A 203 -19.59 8.10 26.33
N ALA A 204 -18.36 7.58 26.19
CA ALA A 204 -17.13 8.25 26.56
C ALA A 204 -16.71 9.24 25.47
#